data_AF-A0A7Y0H117-F1
#
_entry.id   AF-A0A7Y0H117-F1
#
_cell.length_a   1.000
_cell.length_b   1.000
_cell.length_c   1.000
_cell.angle_alpha   90.00
_cell.angle_beta   90.00
_cell.angle_gamma   90.00
#
_symmetry.space_group_name_H-M   'P 1'
#
loop_
_entity.id
_entity.type
_entity.pdbx_description
1 polymer ?
#
loop_
_entity_poly.entity_id
_entity_poly.type
_entity_poly.pdbx_seq_one_letter_code
_entity_poly.pdbx_strand_id
1 'polypeptide(L)'
;MDAVTVDGAIAAVSYFLDMVPDALSTGDVSQLMALSDPECIFCKSIADDAEKMHAKGERQEGTSMRVLSAAGSEINPGYWFSVDARVEQQGWQILDAGDNVVESDPATKTYAMNFAVINQGGRWLVRESQNTRE
;
A
#
# COMPACT_ATOMS: atom_id res chain seq x y z
N MET A 1 18.74 -8.26 -17.51
CA MET A 1 17.30 -8.58 -17.43
C MET A 1 17.06 -8.94 -16.00
N ASP A 2 16.40 -8.06 -15.25
CA ASP A 2 15.97 -8.39 -13.89
C ASP A 2 15.05 -9.61 -14.00
N ALA A 3 15.44 -10.73 -13.40
CA ALA A 3 14.66 -11.94 -13.48
C ALA A 3 13.31 -11.69 -12.80
N VAL A 4 12.22 -12.07 -13.47
CA VAL A 4 10.87 -12.05 -12.87
C VAL A 4 10.88 -13.13 -11.78
N THR A 5 10.91 -12.69 -10.53
CA THR A 5 11.15 -13.54 -9.36
C THR A 5 10.22 -13.18 -8.22
N VAL A 6 10.13 -14.08 -7.25
CA VAL A 6 9.47 -13.84 -5.97
C VAL A 6 10.02 -12.59 -5.27
N ASP A 7 11.34 -12.39 -5.28
CA ASP A 7 11.96 -11.20 -4.68
C ASP A 7 11.52 -9.91 -5.36
N GLY A 8 11.32 -9.93 -6.69
CA GLY A 8 10.76 -8.81 -7.43
C GLY A 8 9.32 -8.48 -7.03
N ALA A 9 8.49 -9.50 -6.79
CA ALA A 9 7.13 -9.31 -6.28
C ALA A 9 7.12 -8.74 -4.84
N ILE A 10 8.01 -9.22 -3.96
CA ILE A 10 8.16 -8.70 -2.59
C ILE A 10 8.61 -7.24 -2.61
N ALA A 11 9.57 -6.90 -3.48
CA ALA A 11 10.04 -5.53 -3.65
C ALA A 11 8.91 -4.60 -4.13
N ALA A 12 8.08 -5.07 -5.07
CA ALA A 12 6.93 -4.31 -5.56
C ALA A 12 5.89 -4.02 -4.45
N VAL A 13 5.58 -5.01 -3.60
CA VAL A 13 4.68 -4.81 -2.45
C VAL A 13 5.26 -3.84 -1.44
N SER A 14 6.55 -3.97 -1.14
CA SER A 14 7.22 -3.07 -0.20
C SER A 14 7.18 -1.63 -0.70
N TYR A 15 7.52 -1.42 -1.98
CA TYR A 15 7.48 -0.09 -2.60
C TYR A 15 6.05 0.47 -2.68
N PHE A 16 5.05 -0.35 -2.99
CA PHE A 16 3.65 0.06 -2.95
C PHE A 16 3.23 0.56 -1.55
N LEU A 17 3.62 -0.17 -0.49
CA LEU A 17 3.30 0.21 0.90
C LEU A 17 4.00 1.51 1.33
N ASP A 18 5.21 1.78 0.83
CA ASP A 18 5.92 3.04 1.08
C ASP A 18 5.19 4.25 0.46
N MET A 19 4.44 4.04 -0.64
CA MET A 19 3.66 5.11 -1.29
C MET A 19 2.34 5.42 -0.59
N VAL A 20 1.81 4.51 0.24
CA VAL A 20 0.50 4.70 0.91
C VAL A 20 0.50 5.90 1.86
N PRO A 21 1.47 6.05 2.79
CA PRO A 21 1.55 7.24 3.65
C PRO A 21 1.67 8.56 2.86
N ASP A 22 2.45 8.56 1.78
CA ASP A 22 2.66 9.74 0.94
C ASP A 22 1.37 10.18 0.23
N ALA A 23 0.63 9.21 -0.33
CA ALA A 23 -0.67 9.48 -0.95
C ALA A 23 -1.68 10.05 0.04
N LEU A 24 -1.75 9.51 1.27
CA LEU A 24 -2.64 10.03 2.32
C LEU A 24 -2.18 11.41 2.83
N SER A 25 -0.89 11.67 2.89
CA SER A 25 -0.37 12.96 3.38
C SER A 25 -0.52 14.08 2.36
N THR A 26 -0.30 13.80 1.08
CA THR A 26 -0.24 14.82 0.01
C THR A 26 -1.48 14.89 -0.88
N GLY A 27 -2.27 13.81 -0.92
CA GLY A 27 -3.37 13.65 -1.86
C GLY A 27 -2.92 13.27 -3.27
N ASP A 28 -1.62 13.19 -3.53
CA ASP A 28 -1.09 12.73 -4.81
C ASP A 28 -1.05 11.19 -4.85
N VAL A 29 -2.03 10.61 -5.53
CA VAL A 29 -2.18 9.16 -5.68
C VAL A 29 -1.45 8.61 -6.91
N SER A 30 -0.75 9.44 -7.69
CA SER A 30 -0.21 9.06 -9.00
C SER A 30 0.80 7.91 -8.91
N GLN A 31 1.72 7.96 -7.94
CA GLN A 31 2.74 6.92 -7.74
C GLN A 31 2.11 5.61 -7.25
N LEU A 32 1.19 5.70 -6.28
CA LEU A 32 0.43 4.55 -5.78
C LEU A 32 -0.31 3.85 -6.94
N MET A 33 -1.03 4.62 -7.76
CA MET A 33 -1.80 4.11 -8.89
C MET A 33 -0.92 3.60 -10.03
N ALA A 34 0.29 4.12 -10.19
CA ALA A 34 1.26 3.58 -11.15
C ALA A 34 1.75 2.16 -10.78
N LEU A 35 1.67 1.79 -9.51
CA LEU A 35 2.00 0.45 -9.00
C LEU A 35 0.77 -0.46 -8.85
N SER A 36 -0.41 0.05 -9.18
CA SER A 36 -1.68 -0.63 -8.98
C SER A 36 -2.23 -1.17 -10.29
N ASP A 37 -2.71 -2.40 -10.28
CA ASP A 37 -3.53 -2.91 -11.36
C ASP A 37 -4.84 -2.10 -11.44
N PRO A 38 -5.35 -1.80 -12.65
CA PRO A 38 -6.62 -1.08 -12.81
C PRO A 38 -7.82 -1.76 -12.16
N GLU A 39 -7.76 -3.06 -11.85
CA GLU A 39 -8.81 -3.80 -11.14
C GLU A 39 -8.59 -3.86 -9.62
N CYS A 40 -7.49 -3.31 -9.08
CA CYS A 40 -7.19 -3.36 -7.65
C CYS A 40 -8.13 -2.48 -6.82
N ILE A 41 -9.16 -3.10 -6.24
CA ILE A 41 -10.17 -2.43 -5.40
C ILE A 41 -9.53 -1.81 -4.15
N PHE A 42 -8.61 -2.54 -3.49
CA PHE A 42 -7.90 -2.04 -2.31
C PHE A 42 -7.04 -0.80 -2.62
N CYS A 43 -6.33 -0.82 -3.74
CA CYS A 43 -5.50 0.30 -4.15
C CYS A 43 -6.35 1.54 -4.44
N LYS A 44 -7.48 1.34 -5.13
CA LYS A 44 -8.46 2.41 -5.38
C LYS A 44 -9.09 2.94 -4.10
N SER A 45 -9.39 2.11 -3.11
CA SER A 45 -9.97 2.61 -1.86
C SER A 45 -9.00 3.54 -1.13
N ILE A 46 -7.70 3.25 -1.14
CA ILE A 46 -6.69 4.15 -0.57
C ILE A 46 -6.67 5.48 -1.34
N ALA A 47 -6.68 5.42 -2.68
CA ALA A 47 -6.69 6.63 -3.50
C ALA A 47 -7.96 7.46 -3.26
N ASP A 48 -9.13 6.83 -3.26
CA ASP A 48 -10.42 7.48 -2.99
C ASP A 48 -10.44 8.13 -1.60
N ASP A 49 -9.87 7.47 -0.59
CA ASP A 49 -9.82 8.01 0.78
C ASP A 49 -8.88 9.21 0.86
N ALA A 50 -7.72 9.15 0.19
CA ALA A 50 -6.80 10.28 0.06
C ALA A 50 -7.48 11.47 -0.62
N GLU A 51 -8.11 11.26 -1.78
CA GLU A 51 -8.79 12.31 -2.54
C GLU A 51 -9.95 12.94 -1.74
N LYS A 52 -10.78 12.13 -1.06
CA LYS A 52 -11.89 12.64 -0.23
C LYS A 52 -11.42 13.43 0.97
N MET A 53 -10.35 12.99 1.62
CA MET A 53 -9.75 13.69 2.75
C MET A 53 -9.19 15.04 2.28
N HIS A 54 -8.40 15.06 1.21
CA HIS A 54 -7.84 16.29 0.66
C HIS A 54 -8.88 17.25 0.10
N ALA A 55 -10.00 16.75 -0.43
CA ALA A 55 -11.13 17.58 -0.84
C ALA A 55 -11.78 18.37 0.32
N LYS A 56 -11.61 17.92 1.57
CA LYS A 56 -12.03 18.64 2.78
C LYS A 56 -10.94 19.59 3.32
N GLY A 57 -9.77 19.63 2.69
CA GLY A 57 -8.58 20.29 3.23
C GLY A 57 -7.94 19.53 4.39
N GLU A 58 -8.27 18.25 4.53
CA GLU A 58 -7.69 17.37 5.56
C GLU A 58 -6.48 16.61 4.99
N ARG A 59 -5.57 16.17 5.87
CA ARG A 59 -4.43 15.32 5.52
C ARG A 59 -4.04 14.39 6.66
N GLN A 60 -3.53 13.21 6.34
CA GLN A 60 -3.02 12.28 7.33
C GLN A 60 -1.51 12.44 7.51
N GLU A 61 -1.05 12.55 8.76
CA GLU A 61 0.37 12.66 9.12
C GLU A 61 0.76 11.66 10.22
N GLY A 62 2.07 11.51 10.42
CA GLY A 62 2.66 10.68 11.49
C GLY A 62 2.70 9.19 11.18
N THR A 63 1.93 8.71 10.22
CA THR A 63 1.95 7.30 9.81
C THR A 63 3.19 6.98 8.98
N SER A 64 3.74 5.78 9.20
CA SER A 64 4.63 5.11 8.27
C SER A 64 4.24 3.63 8.24
N MET A 65 4.44 2.98 7.10
CA MET A 65 4.24 1.55 6.95
C MET A 65 5.60 0.89 6.76
N ARG A 66 5.87 -0.17 7.52
CA ARG A 66 7.13 -0.89 7.50
C ARG A 66 6.88 -2.39 7.37
N VAL A 67 7.42 -3.00 6.33
CA VAL A 67 7.39 -4.45 6.16
C VAL A 67 8.36 -5.08 7.18
N LEU A 68 7.82 -5.83 8.14
CA LEU A 68 8.59 -6.56 9.15
C LEU A 68 9.16 -7.88 8.60
N SER A 69 8.36 -8.55 7.78
CA SER A 69 8.70 -9.80 7.12
C SER A 69 7.83 -9.97 5.89
N ALA A 70 8.39 -10.52 4.82
CA ALA A 70 7.63 -10.91 3.64
C ALA A 70 8.09 -12.27 3.13
N ALA A 71 7.14 -13.06 2.63
CA ALA A 71 7.39 -14.29 1.92
C ALA A 71 6.52 -14.28 0.66
N GLY A 72 7.03 -14.80 -0.45
CA GLY A 72 6.26 -14.87 -1.67
C GLY A 72 6.29 -16.25 -2.30
N SER A 73 5.30 -16.50 -3.14
CA SER A 73 5.14 -17.72 -3.92
C SER A 73 4.75 -17.37 -5.33
N GLU A 74 5.31 -18.09 -6.29
CA GLU A 74 4.94 -17.96 -7.70
C GLU A 74 3.71 -18.84 -7.97
N ILE A 75 2.60 -18.23 -8.37
CA ILE A 75 1.31 -18.89 -8.62
C ILE A 75 1.20 -19.26 -10.10
N ASN A 76 1.56 -18.31 -10.98
CA ASN A 76 1.73 -18.55 -12.40
C ASN A 76 3.14 -18.09 -12.81
N PRO A 77 4.01 -19.00 -13.27
CA PRO A 77 5.38 -18.70 -13.62
C PRO A 77 5.56 -17.43 -14.46
N GLY A 78 6.36 -16.50 -13.95
CA GLY A 78 6.71 -15.24 -14.59
C GLY A 78 5.57 -14.23 -14.72
N TYR A 79 4.39 -14.50 -14.16
CA TYR A 79 3.21 -13.66 -14.34
C TYR A 79 2.48 -13.31 -13.05
N TRP A 80 2.18 -14.28 -12.18
CA TRP A 80 1.35 -14.04 -11.00
C TRP A 80 2.03 -14.61 -9.75
N PHE A 81 2.13 -13.77 -8.73
CA PHE A 81 2.77 -14.03 -7.46
C PHE A 81 1.81 -13.72 -6.31
N SER A 82 1.93 -14.48 -5.24
CA SER A 82 1.32 -14.20 -3.94
C SER A 82 2.42 -13.71 -3.01
N VAL A 83 2.17 -12.66 -2.25
CA VAL A 83 3.10 -12.13 -1.24
C VAL A 83 2.37 -11.99 0.09
N ASP A 84 2.81 -12.74 1.08
CA ASP A 84 2.39 -12.60 2.47
C ASP A 84 3.35 -11.66 3.18
N ALA A 85 2.84 -10.56 3.72
CA ALA A 85 3.62 -9.54 4.42
C ALA A 85 3.06 -9.29 5.83
N ARG A 86 3.97 -9.18 6.81
CA ARG A 86 3.67 -8.56 8.10
C ARG A 86 4.06 -7.09 8.03
N VAL A 87 3.09 -6.21 8.15
CA VAL A 87 3.26 -4.76 8.01
C VAL A 87 3.00 -4.10 9.34
N GLU A 88 3.96 -3.35 9.84
CA GLU A 88 3.78 -2.45 10.97
C GLU A 88 3.34 -1.08 10.45
N GLN A 89 2.22 -0.56 10.97
CA GLN A 89 1.78 0.80 10.74
C GLN A 89 1.95 1.59 12.03
N GLN A 90 2.72 2.68 11.97
CA GLN A 90 2.85 3.63 13.08
C GLN A 90 1.56 4.43 13.26
N GLY A 91 1.39 4.95 14.49
CA GLY A 91 0.26 5.81 14.82
C GLY A 91 0.15 7.02 13.90
N TRP A 92 -1.05 7.56 13.76
CA TRP A 92 -1.38 8.59 12.79
C TRP A 92 -2.39 9.59 13.32
N GLN A 93 -2.46 10.73 12.66
CA GLN A 93 -3.45 11.78 12.91
C GLN A 93 -3.92 12.37 11.59
N ILE A 94 -5.19 12.77 11.52
CA ILE A 94 -5.76 13.56 10.45
C ILE A 94 -5.86 15.00 10.95
N LEU A 95 -5.27 15.92 10.20
CA LEU A 95 -5.27 17.35 10.45
C LEU A 95 -6.19 18.05 9.45
N ASP A 96 -6.95 19.04 9.91
CA ASP A 96 -7.68 19.95 9.01
C ASP A 96 -6.75 21.03 8.42
N ALA A 97 -7.32 21.93 7.61
CA ALA A 97 -6.58 23.02 6.98
C ALA A 97 -5.98 24.05 7.98
N GLY A 98 -6.42 24.03 9.23
CA GLY A 98 -5.93 24.86 10.32
C GLY A 98 -4.97 24.14 11.27
N ASP A 99 -4.47 22.95 10.88
CA ASP A 99 -3.60 22.08 11.67
C ASP A 99 -4.23 21.57 12.98
N ASN A 100 -5.57 21.54 13.06
CA ASN A 100 -6.26 20.93 14.20
C ASN A 100 -6.43 19.43 13.95
N VAL A 101 -6.17 18.62 14.98
CA VAL A 101 -6.42 17.18 14.94
C VAL A 101 -7.93 16.92 14.94
N VAL A 102 -8.44 16.31 13.86
CA VAL A 102 -9.85 15.91 13.74
C VAL A 102 -10.08 14.43 14.02
N GLU A 103 -9.06 13.61 13.76
CA GLU A 103 -9.05 12.17 14.06
C GLU A 103 -7.62 11.71 14.34
N SER A 104 -7.44 10.70 15.19
CA SER A 104 -6.11 10.11 15.41
C SER A 104 -6.20 8.70 15.97
N ASP A 105 -5.16 7.92 15.69
CA ASP A 105 -4.88 6.67 16.36
C ASP A 105 -3.39 6.60 16.70
N PRO A 106 -3.00 6.79 17.97
CA PRO A 106 -1.59 6.78 18.36
C PRO A 106 -0.98 5.37 18.40
N ALA A 107 -1.78 4.31 18.27
CA ALA A 107 -1.30 2.96 18.41
C ALA A 107 -0.50 2.51 17.18
N THR A 108 0.65 1.89 17.41
CA THR A 108 1.33 1.11 16.38
C THR A 108 0.62 -0.23 16.24
N LYS A 109 0.23 -0.58 15.02
CA LYS A 109 -0.50 -1.82 14.71
C LYS A 109 0.30 -2.68 13.76
N THR A 110 0.16 -4.00 13.89
CA THR A 110 0.74 -4.95 12.94
C THR A 110 -0.40 -5.64 12.21
N TYR A 111 -0.29 -5.69 10.88
CA TYR A 111 -1.22 -6.34 9.99
C TYR A 111 -0.53 -7.51 9.29
N ALA A 112 -1.21 -8.65 9.22
CA ALA A 112 -0.85 -9.72 8.30
C ALA A 112 -1.68 -9.52 7.03
N MET A 113 -1.01 -9.37 5.89
CA MET A 113 -1.60 -9.02 4.61
C MET A 113 -1.15 -10.00 3.54
N ASN A 114 -2.07 -10.43 2.69
CA ASN A 114 -1.76 -11.18 1.49
C ASN A 114 -2.00 -10.29 0.26
N PHE A 115 -1.04 -10.24 -0.64
CA PHE A 115 -1.08 -9.47 -1.87
C PHE A 115 -1.02 -10.38 -3.09
N ALA A 116 -1.91 -10.14 -4.05
CA ALA A 116 -1.75 -10.65 -5.40
C ALA A 116 -0.95 -9.64 -6.21
N VAL A 117 0.16 -10.08 -6.79
CA VAL A 117 1.06 -9.24 -7.60
C VAL A 117 1.20 -9.85 -8.99
N ILE A 118 1.06 -9.04 -10.03
CA ILE A 118 1.26 -9.47 -11.40
C ILE A 118 2.49 -8.82 -12.03
N ASN A 119 3.15 -9.53 -12.93
CA ASN A 119 4.17 -9.00 -13.82
C ASN A 119 3.62 -8.93 -15.25
N GLN A 120 3.55 -7.73 -15.82
CA GLN A 120 3.13 -7.52 -17.21
C GLN A 120 4.27 -6.85 -17.97
N GLY A 121 5.01 -7.64 -18.75
CA GLY A 121 6.09 -7.14 -19.60
C GLY A 121 7.20 -6.44 -18.81
N GLY A 122 7.52 -6.93 -17.60
CA GLY A 122 8.53 -6.34 -16.72
C GLY A 122 7.99 -5.30 -15.74
N ARG A 123 6.72 -4.91 -15.83
CA ARG A 123 6.07 -4.02 -14.86
C ARG A 123 5.38 -4.84 -13.77
N TRP A 124 5.71 -4.54 -12.52
CA TRP A 124 5.05 -5.11 -11.35
C TRP A 124 3.84 -4.28 -10.95
N LEU A 125 2.71 -4.94 -10.73
CA LEU A 125 1.46 -4.31 -10.32
C LEU A 125 0.82 -5.08 -9.17
N VAL A 126 0.41 -4.37 -8.12
CA VAL A 126 -0.43 -4.91 -7.05
C VAL A 126 -1.86 -5.01 -7.57
N ARG A 127 -2.40 -6.22 -7.59
CA ARG A 127 -3.74 -6.51 -8.11
C ARG A 127 -4.79 -6.64 -7.03
N GLU A 128 -4.42 -7.16 -5.88
CA GLU A 128 -5.33 -7.34 -4.76
C GLU A 128 -4.53 -7.34 -3.47
N SER A 129 -5.20 -6.96 -2.39
CA SER A 129 -4.67 -7.05 -1.04
C SER A 129 -5.82 -7.35 -0.08
N GLN A 130 -5.58 -8.26 0.85
CA GLN A 130 -6.52 -8.60 1.90
C GLN A 130 -5.80 -8.77 3.24
N ASN A 131 -6.42 -8.29 4.32
CA ASN A 131 -5.97 -8.60 5.67
C ASN A 131 -6.28 -10.06 5.96
N THR A 132 -5.26 -10.87 6.19
CA THR A 132 -5.44 -12.21 6.73
C THR A 132 -5.76 -12.06 8.21
N ARG A 133 -6.96 -12.51 8.63
CA ARG A 133 -7.26 -12.64 10.06
C ARG A 133 -6.25 -13.62 10.64
N GLU A 134 -5.51 -13.19 11.66
CA GLU A 134 -4.67 -14.07 12.48
C GLU A 134 -5.53 -15.12 13.22
#